data_AF-A0A0Q4WZ43-F1
#
_entry.id   AF-A0A0Q4WZ43-F1
#
_cell.length_a   1.000
_cell.length_b   1.000
_cell.length_c   1.000
_cell.angle_alpha   90.00
_cell.angle_beta   90.00
_cell.angle_gamma   90.00
#
_symmetry.space_group_name_H-M   'P 1'
#
loop_
_entity.id
_entity.type
_entity.pdbx_description
1 polymer ?
#
loop_
_entity_poly.entity_id
_entity_poly.type
_entity_poly.pdbx_seq_one_letter_code
_entity_poly.pdbx_strand_id
1 'polypeptide(L)'
;MRLREKGKKDVVTLGWDEAQAALQAGTHEVVNDDDTGGAISGEQGPEPDGNEDGLDGKSKAELEALAKEKGVDISAARTKADIITALRAT
;
A
#
# COMPACT_ATOMS: atom_id res chain seq x y z
N MET A 1 -12.46 10.07 -2.32
CA MET A 1 -11.18 10.66 -2.77
C MET A 1 -10.71 11.69 -1.76
N ARG A 2 -9.45 11.69 -1.33
CA ARG A 2 -8.92 12.66 -0.35
C ARG A 2 -8.18 13.79 -1.06
N LEU A 3 -8.67 15.01 -0.86
CA LEU A 3 -8.16 16.22 -1.48
C LEU A 3 -7.89 17.25 -0.40
N ARG A 4 -6.89 18.10 -0.58
CA ARG A 4 -6.69 19.27 0.28
C ARG A 4 -7.03 20.53 -0.51
N GLU A 5 -7.64 21.49 0.15
CA GLU A 5 -7.82 22.82 -0.44
C GLU A 5 -6.45 23.48 -0.65
N LYS A 6 -6.25 24.05 -1.84
CA LYS A 6 -4.98 24.67 -2.21
C LYS A 6 -4.67 25.84 -1.28
N GLY A 7 -3.55 25.75 -0.56
CA GLY A 7 -3.13 26.76 0.42
C GLY A 7 -3.70 26.55 1.83
N LYS A 8 -4.47 25.47 2.06
CA LYS A 8 -4.88 25.02 3.39
C LYS A 8 -4.28 23.65 3.71
N LYS A 9 -4.18 23.37 5.01
CA LYS A 9 -3.68 22.08 5.52
C LYS A 9 -4.80 21.06 5.77
N ASP A 10 -6.04 21.49 5.60
CA ASP A 10 -7.21 20.64 5.78
C ASP A 10 -7.39 19.68 4.61
N VAL A 11 -7.44 18.39 4.96
CA VAL A 11 -7.72 17.31 4.02
C VAL A 11 -9.21 16.99 4.11
N VAL A 12 -9.90 17.12 2.98
CA VAL A 12 -11.32 16.85 2.83
C VAL A 12 -11.49 15.54 2.05
N THR A 13 -12.41 14.70 2.51
CA THR A 13 -12.79 13.48 1.78
C THR A 13 -14.03 13.78 0.95
N LEU A 14 -13.88 13.79 -0.37
CA LEU A 14 -14.94 14.08 -1.33
C LEU A 14 -15.32 12.83 -2.12
N GLY A 15 -16.55 12.80 -2.65
CA GLY A 15 -16.95 11.82 -3.67
C GLY A 15 -16.12 11.99 -4.95
N TRP A 16 -16.02 10.96 -5.78
CA TRP A 16 -15.19 11.00 -7.01
C TRP A 16 -15.60 12.12 -7.97
N ASP A 17 -16.90 12.30 -8.19
CA ASP A 17 -17.44 13.36 -9.04
C ASP A 17 -17.10 14.77 -8.50
N GLU A 18 -17.31 14.95 -7.20
CA GLU A 18 -17.06 16.21 -6.48
C GLU A 18 -15.55 16.54 -6.42
N ALA A 19 -14.72 15.52 -6.25
CA ALA A 19 -13.27 15.63 -6.30
C ALA A 19 -12.75 16.02 -7.69
N GLN A 20 -13.30 15.43 -8.76
CA GLN A 20 -12.88 15.77 -10.12
C GLN A 20 -13.22 17.22 -10.46
N ALA A 21 -14.42 17.69 -10.08
CA ALA A 21 -14.82 19.07 -10.25
C ALA A 21 -13.91 20.03 -9.47
N ALA A 22 -13.55 19.68 -8.23
CA ALA A 22 -12.67 20.48 -7.38
C ALA A 22 -11.22 20.57 -7.92
N LEU A 23 -10.70 19.49 -8.49
CA LEU A 23 -9.41 19.44 -9.18
C LEU A 23 -9.42 20.24 -10.49
N GLN A 24 -10.48 20.10 -11.30
CA GLN A 24 -10.64 20.88 -12.52
C GLN A 24 -10.76 22.39 -12.24
N ALA A 25 -11.44 22.75 -11.15
CA ALA A 25 -11.51 24.13 -10.68
C ALA A 25 -10.17 24.65 -10.11
N GLY A 26 -9.19 23.77 -9.88
CA GLY A 26 -7.88 24.13 -9.31
C GLY A 26 -7.95 24.62 -7.86
N THR A 27 -9.07 24.37 -7.18
CA THR A 27 -9.32 24.79 -5.79
C THR A 27 -8.77 23.76 -4.80
N HIS A 28 -8.63 22.52 -5.24
CA HIS A 28 -8.16 21.41 -4.44
C HIS A 28 -7.02 20.67 -5.15
N GLU A 29 -6.19 19.97 -4.38
CA GLU A 29 -5.09 19.15 -4.86
C GLU A 29 -5.17 17.75 -4.23
N VAL A 30 -4.80 16.73 -5.02
CA VAL A 30 -4.87 15.33 -4.59
C VAL A 30 -3.85 15.09 -3.49
N VAL A 31 -4.30 14.52 -2.38
CA VAL A 31 -3.41 14.03 -1.32
C VAL A 31 -3.17 12.55 -1.60
N ASN A 32 -1.97 12.23 -2.11
CA ASN A 32 -1.49 10.85 -2.15
C ASN A 32 -1.02 10.49 -0.74
N ASP A 33 -1.69 9.53 -0.13
CA ASP A 33 -1.49 9.09 1.25
C ASP A 33 -0.27 8.16 1.41
N ASP A 34 0.87 8.52 0.81
CA ASP A 34 2.09 7.70 0.88
C ASP A 34 2.87 7.93 2.19
N ASP A 35 2.53 8.97 2.97
CA ASP A 35 3.30 9.38 4.17
C ASP A 35 2.60 9.08 5.51
N THR A 36 1.46 8.39 5.52
CA THR A 36 0.86 7.95 6.80
C THR A 36 0.16 6.62 6.60
N GLY A 37 0.87 5.54 6.94
CA GLY A 37 0.33 4.18 6.97
C GLY A 37 -1.03 4.11 7.67
N GLY A 38 -2.06 3.86 6.88
CA GLY A 38 -3.44 3.73 7.35
C GLY A 38 -4.32 3.23 6.23
N ALA A 39 -4.61 1.93 6.27
CA ALA A 39 -5.50 1.25 5.34
C ALA A 39 -6.80 2.05 5.10
N ILE A 40 -7.01 2.52 3.88
CA ILE A 40 -8.35 2.81 3.39
C ILE A 40 -8.90 1.55 2.73
N SER A 41 -9.60 0.74 3.52
CA SER A 41 -10.57 -0.20 2.98
C SER A 41 -11.61 0.57 2.18
N GLY A 42 -11.82 0.15 0.94
CA GLY A 42 -12.92 0.61 0.08
C GLY A 42 -12.46 1.48 -1.09
N GLU A 43 -11.77 0.89 -2.06
CA GLU A 43 -12.30 0.63 -3.42
C GLU A 43 -11.15 0.18 -4.31
N GLN A 44 -10.56 -0.97 -3.99
CA GLN A 44 -9.82 -1.77 -4.95
C GLN A 44 -10.86 -2.68 -5.59
N GLY A 45 -11.06 -2.53 -6.91
CA GLY A 45 -11.97 -3.38 -7.68
C GLY A 45 -11.67 -4.87 -7.51
N PRO A 46 -12.54 -5.74 -8.04
CA PRO A 46 -12.56 -7.17 -7.72
C PRO A 46 -11.18 -7.81 -7.88
N GLU A 47 -10.85 -8.62 -6.88
CA GLU A 47 -9.60 -9.32 -6.59
C GLU A 47 -9.04 -10.05 -7.82
N PRO A 48 -7.73 -10.32 -7.81
CA PRO A 48 -7.39 -11.73 -7.85
C PRO A 48 -6.84 -12.14 -6.50
N ASP A 49 -7.54 -13.05 -5.84
CA ASP A 49 -6.98 -14.08 -4.97
C ASP A 49 -5.52 -14.37 -5.37
N GLY A 50 -4.57 -14.10 -4.47
CA GLY A 50 -3.18 -14.47 -4.72
C GLY A 50 -2.12 -13.88 -3.80
N ASN A 51 -2.48 -13.01 -2.84
CA ASN A 51 -1.46 -12.32 -2.06
C ASN A 51 -1.86 -11.97 -0.62
N GLU A 52 -2.49 -12.92 0.06
CA GLU A 52 -3.02 -12.80 1.43
C GLU A 52 -1.96 -12.46 2.51
N ASP A 53 -0.66 -12.54 2.20
CA ASP A 53 0.39 -12.47 3.21
C ASP A 53 1.07 -11.09 3.34
N GLY A 54 0.78 -10.12 2.46
CA GLY A 54 1.35 -8.76 2.53
C GLY A 54 2.88 -8.69 2.45
N LEU A 55 3.56 -9.79 2.11
CA LEU A 55 5.01 -9.92 2.09
C LEU A 55 5.65 -9.05 1.00
N ASP A 56 4.95 -8.81 -0.11
CA ASP A 56 5.45 -8.01 -1.23
C ASP A 56 5.59 -6.53 -0.88
N GLY A 57 4.79 -6.04 0.08
CA GLY A 57 4.91 -4.70 0.65
C GLY A 57 6.08 -4.57 1.63
N LYS A 58 6.62 -5.67 2.17
CA LYS A 58 7.68 -5.63 3.17
C LYS A 58 9.06 -5.42 2.56
N SER A 59 9.95 -4.78 3.32
CA SER A 59 11.36 -4.65 2.92
C SER A 59 12.09 -6.00 3.03
N LYS A 60 13.20 -6.16 2.29
CA LYS A 60 14.00 -7.40 2.32
C LYS A 60 14.38 -7.80 3.75
N ALA A 61 14.84 -6.85 4.55
CA ALA A 61 15.21 -7.09 5.96
C ALA A 61 14.04 -7.59 6.82
N GLU A 62 12.83 -7.09 6.58
CA GLU A 62 11.62 -7.55 7.30
C GLU A 62 11.25 -8.97 6.91
N LEU A 63 11.43 -9.34 5.64
CA LEU A 63 11.18 -10.70 5.16
C LEU A 63 12.22 -11.68 5.72
N GLU A 64 13.48 -11.27 5.84
CA GLU A 64 14.53 -12.07 6.49
C GLU A 64 14.23 -12.29 7.98
N ALA A 65 13.72 -11.24 8.67
CA ALA A 65 13.28 -11.35 10.06
C ALA A 65 12.08 -12.30 10.21
N LEU A 66 11.08 -12.17 9.34
CA LEU A 66 9.92 -13.08 9.32
C LEU A 66 10.33 -14.52 9.02
N ALA A 67 11.26 -14.74 8.09
CA ALA A 67 11.77 -16.06 7.78
C ALA A 67 12.45 -16.69 8.99
N LYS A 68 13.26 -15.92 9.72
CA LYS A 68 13.89 -16.38 10.96
C LYS A 68 12.87 -16.67 12.06
N GLU A 69 11.84 -15.84 12.21
CA GLU A 69 10.77 -16.03 13.18
C GLU A 69 9.92 -17.28 12.90
N LYS A 70 9.62 -17.52 11.61
CA LYS A 70 8.88 -18.70 11.16
C LYS A 70 9.74 -19.95 10.97
N GLY A 71 11.06 -19.84 11.09
CA GLY A 71 11.99 -20.94 10.87
C GLY A 71 12.11 -21.38 9.40
N VAL A 72 11.86 -20.47 8.45
CA VAL A 72 11.99 -20.71 7.01
C VAL A 72 13.46 -20.56 6.61
N ASP A 73 14.02 -21.59 5.98
CA ASP A 73 15.37 -21.48 5.41
C ASP A 73 15.33 -20.65 4.13
N ILE A 74 15.97 -19.48 4.20
CA ILE A 74 16.13 -18.55 3.08
C ILE A 74 17.57 -18.51 2.60
N SER A 75 18.39 -19.52 2.95
CA SER A 75 19.81 -19.56 2.58
C SER A 75 20.01 -19.70 1.06
N ALA A 76 19.05 -20.30 0.37
CA ALA A 76 19.01 -20.35 -1.09
C ALA A 76 18.51 -19.05 -1.74
N ALA A 77 17.83 -18.18 -0.97
CA ALA A 77 17.14 -17.01 -1.47
C ALA A 77 18.09 -15.81 -1.62
N ARG A 78 18.38 -15.42 -2.86
CA ARG A 78 19.28 -14.27 -3.15
C ARG A 78 18.53 -12.96 -3.29
N THR A 79 17.27 -13.01 -3.70
CA THR A 79 16.45 -11.83 -4.02
C THR A 79 15.24 -11.74 -3.09
N LYS A 80 14.67 -10.53 -2.99
CA LYS A 80 13.45 -10.30 -2.20
C LYS A 80 12.31 -11.25 -2.61
N ALA A 81 12.10 -11.43 -3.91
CA ALA A 81 11.07 -12.31 -4.45
C ALA A 81 11.28 -13.78 -4.05
N ASP A 82 12.53 -14.22 -3.99
CA ASP A 82 12.91 -15.57 -3.59
C ASP A 82 12.59 -15.82 -2.11
N ILE A 83 12.89 -14.83 -1.24
CA ILE A 83 12.53 -14.86 0.18
C ILE A 83 11.01 -14.88 0.36
N ILE A 84 10.27 -14.07 -0.40
CA ILE A 84 8.79 -14.07 -0.37
C ILE A 84 8.26 -15.44 -0.80
N THR A 85 8.84 -16.03 -1.84
CA THR A 85 8.42 -17.33 -2.36
C THR A 85 8.65 -18.43 -1.32
N ALA A 86 9.80 -18.42 -0.65
CA ALA A 86 10.12 -19.34 0.44
C ALA A 86 9.15 -19.19 1.62
N LEU A 87 8.81 -17.94 1.98
CA LEU A 87 7.85 -17.63 3.05
C LEU A 87 6.40 -17.99 2.71
N ARG A 88 6.02 -18.00 1.43
CA ARG A 88 4.70 -18.48 0.98
C ARG A 88 4.61 -19.99 0.83
N ALA A 89 5.76 -20.67 0.78
CA ALA A 89 5.82 -22.12 0.61
C ALA A 89 5.73 -22.90 1.93
N THR A 90 5.72 -22.21 3.08
CA THR A 90 5.44 -22.79 4.42
C THR A 90 3.97 -22.84 4.74
#